data_AF-A0A8K0MSL8-F1
#
_entry.id   AF-A0A8K0MSL8-F1
#
_cell.length_a   1.000
_cell.length_b   1.000
_cell.length_c   1.000
_cell.angle_alpha   90.00
_cell.angle_beta   90.00
_cell.angle_gamma   90.00
#
_symmetry.space_group_name_H-M   'P 1'
#
loop_
_entity.id
_entity.type
_entity.pdbx_description
1 polymer ?
#
loop_
_entity_poly.entity_id
_entity_poly.type
_entity_poly.pdbx_seq_one_letter_code
_entity_poly.pdbx_strand_id
1 'polypeptide(L)' 'MLELDWKLEVKVVEKNAYNGFKGTCLEEMLKERRMEEVIVMVAMTNMCCETTMCDAFLRVFRDFFSMDATATAD' A
#
# COMPACT_ATOMS: atom_id res chain seq x y z
N MET A 1 -15.16 7.45 -11.01
CA MET A 1 -15.04 6.87 -9.66
C MET A 1 -15.49 5.42 -9.79
N LEU A 2 -14.55 4.51 -10.02
CA LEU A 2 -14.86 3.10 -10.24
C LEU A 2 -15.19 2.47 -8.88
N GLU A 3 -16.38 1.90 -8.77
CA GLU A 3 -16.85 1.21 -7.56
C GLU A 3 -16.12 -0.12 -7.42
N LEU A 4 -15.26 -0.22 -6.41
CA LEU A 4 -14.73 -1.49 -5.95
C LEU A 4 -15.80 -2.15 -5.08
N ASP A 5 -16.48 -3.15 -5.63
CA ASP A 5 -17.42 -4.01 -4.89
C ASP A 5 -16.62 -4.90 -3.93
N TRP A 6 -16.40 -4.41 -2.70
CA TRP A 6 -15.61 -5.09 -1.69
C TRP A 6 -16.43 -6.23 -1.08
N LYS A 7 -16.09 -7.48 -1.40
CA LYS A 7 -16.76 -8.68 -0.85
C LYS A 7 -16.04 -9.33 0.33
N LEU A 8 -14.91 -8.77 0.77
CA LEU A 8 -14.06 -9.29 1.85
C LEU A 8 -13.95 -8.26 2.98
N GLU A 9 -13.51 -8.70 4.17
CA GLU A 9 -13.20 -7.81 5.29
C GLU A 9 -11.98 -6.94 4.93
N VAL A 10 -12.25 -5.81 4.27
CA VAL A 10 -11.24 -4.83 3.85
C VAL A 10 -11.09 -3.78 4.94
N LYS A 11 -9.85 -3.56 5.39
CA LYS A 11 -9.52 -2.42 6.23
C LYS A 11 -9.13 -1.23 5.35
N VAL A 12 -9.80 -0.11 5.56
CA VAL A 12 -9.51 1.15 4.87
C VAL A 12 -8.67 2.02 5.80
N VAL A 13 -7.54 2.51 5.29
CA VAL A 13 -6.65 3.45 5.99
C VAL A 13 -6.55 4.71 5.15
N GLU A 14 -7.01 5.83 5.69
CA GLU A 14 -6.86 7.13 5.04
C GLU A 14 -5.43 7.64 5.22
N LYS A 15 -4.87 8.23 4.15
CA LYS A 15 -3.54 8.83 4.16
C LYS A 15 -3.59 10.22 3.53
N ASN A 16 -2.88 11.17 4.16
CA ASN A 16 -2.74 12.55 3.66
C ASN A 16 -1.42 12.76 2.91
N ALA A 17 -0.62 11.71 2.71
CA ALA A 17 0.66 11.75 2.03
C ALA A 17 0.74 10.65 0.96
N TYR A 18 1.72 10.75 0.06
CA TYR A 18 2.00 9.70 -0.93
C TYR A 18 2.36 8.37 -0.27
N ASN A 19 3.11 8.44 0.82
CA ASN A 19 3.51 7.31 1.66
C ASN A 19 2.32 6.76 2.47
N GLY A 20 2.04 5.46 2.34
CA GLY A 20 0.99 4.74 3.06
C GLY A 20 1.22 4.57 4.57
N PHE A 21 2.45 4.61 5.04
CA PHE A 21 2.83 4.45 6.46
C PHE A 21 2.94 5.78 7.21
N LYS A 22 3.30 6.86 6.50
CA LYS A 22 3.55 8.15 7.14
C LYS A 22 2.28 8.74 7.74
N GLY A 23 2.22 8.78 9.07
CA GLY A 23 1.09 9.35 9.81
C GLY A 23 -0.17 8.50 9.77
N THR A 24 -0.03 7.20 9.51
CA THR A 24 -1.15 6.25 9.49
C THR A 24 -0.90 5.11 10.49
N CYS A 25 -1.95 4.36 10.83
CA CYS A 25 -1.85 3.14 11.65
C CYS A 25 -1.48 1.88 10.85
N LEU A 26 -1.05 2.02 9.58
CA LEU A 26 -0.83 0.90 8.67
C LEU A 26 0.24 -0.08 9.19
N GLU A 27 1.34 0.43 9.76
CA GLU A 27 2.41 -0.42 10.30
C GLU A 27 1.95 -1.23 11.52
N GLU A 28 1.26 -0.58 12.45
CA GLU A 28 0.74 -1.22 13.67
C GLU A 28 -0.23 -2.34 13.31
N MET A 29 -1.15 -2.06 12.39
CA MET A 29 -2.11 -3.04 11.90
C MET A 29 -1.46 -4.26 11.24
N LEU A 30 -0.40 -4.06 10.44
CA LEU A 30 0.33 -5.15 9.80
C LEU A 30 1.09 -5.99 10.84
N LYS A 31 1.73 -5.35 11.81
CA LYS A 31 2.47 -6.02 12.89
C LYS A 31 1.55 -6.80 13.83
N GLU A 32 0.41 -6.23 14.22
CA GLU A 32 -0.61 -6.91 15.04
C GLU A 32 -1.11 -8.19 14.38
N ARG A 33 -1.23 -8.17 13.05
CA ARG A 33 -1.63 -9.33 12.23
C ARG A 33 -0.47 -10.28 11.91
N ARG A 34 0.75 -9.98 12.37
CA ARG A 34 1.99 -10.74 12.08
C ARG A 34 2.22 -10.91 10.58
N MET A 35 1.93 -9.87 9.81
CA MET A 35 2.19 -9.85 8.38
C MET A 35 3.67 -9.60 8.15
N GLU A 36 4.30 -10.43 7.33
CA GLU A 36 5.72 -10.30 6.97
C GLU A 36 5.91 -9.78 5.54
N GLU A 37 4.85 -9.88 4.73
CA GLU A 37 4.86 -9.56 3.30
C GLU A 37 3.73 -8.57 2.97
N VAL A 38 4.01 -7.62 2.07
CA VAL A 38 3.05 -6.63 1.61
C VAL A 38 3.07 -6.57 0.08
N ILE A 39 1.90 -6.67 -0.55
CA ILE A 39 1.74 -6.47 -1.99
C ILE A 39 1.18 -5.05 -2.19
N VAL A 40 1.92 -4.21 -2.92
CA VAL A 40 1.53 -2.83 -3.19
C VAL A 40 0.92 -2.73 -4.60
N MET A 41 -0.31 -2.21 -4.71
CA MET A 41 -1.04 -2.01 -5.98
C MET A 41 -1.74 -0.64 -5.97
N VAL A 42 -1.48 0.25 -6.95
CA VAL A 42 -2.12 1.60 -7.03
C VAL A 42 -2.15 2.12 -8.48
N ALA A 43 -3.07 3.03 -8.81
CA ALA A 43 -3.18 3.69 -10.12
C ALA A 43 -2.11 4.77 -10.46
N MET A 44 -1.10 5.01 -9.60
CA MET A 44 0.01 5.95 -9.85
C MET A 44 1.34 5.38 -9.34
N THR A 45 2.05 4.69 -10.24
CA THR A 45 3.31 3.98 -9.99
C THR A 45 4.43 4.86 -9.42
N ASN A 46 4.60 6.07 -9.98
CA ASN A 46 5.77 6.94 -9.76
C ASN A 46 5.68 7.85 -8.52
N MET A 47 4.62 7.75 -7.72
CA MET A 47 4.43 8.65 -6.57
C MET A 47 4.01 7.89 -5.32
N CYS A 48 2.85 7.23 -5.35
CA CYS A 48 2.34 6.52 -4.17
C CYS A 48 3.01 5.15 -3.98
N CYS A 49 3.22 4.40 -5.07
CA CYS A 49 3.78 3.05 -4.98
C CYS A 49 5.24 3.06 -4.55
N GLU A 50 6.11 3.77 -5.28
CA GLU A 50 7.54 3.81 -4.97
C GLU A 50 7.78 4.32 -3.55
N THR A 51 7.13 5.42 -3.15
CA THR A 51 7.31 5.98 -1.80
C THR A 51 6.86 5.01 -0.69
N THR A 52 5.77 4.27 -0.90
CA THR A 52 5.26 3.31 0.11
C THR A 52 6.06 2.01 0.11
N MET A 53 6.50 1.55 -1.07
CA MET A 53 7.32 0.35 -1.23
C MET A 53 8.70 0.53 -0.61
N CYS A 54 9.38 1.64 -0.90
CA CYS A 54 10.65 1.97 -0.27
C CYS A 54 10.52 2.06 1.26
N ASP A 55 9.43 2.62 1.79
CA ASP A 55 9.21 2.68 3.24
C ASP A 55 8.83 1.31 3.85
N ALA A 56 8.13 0.45 3.10
CA ALA A 56 7.87 -0.94 3.52
C ALA A 56 9.17 -1.74 3.66
N PHE A 57 10.06 -1.63 2.66
CA PHE A 57 11.37 -2.28 2.67
C PHE A 57 12.23 -1.81 3.86
N LEU A 58 12.25 -0.49 4.14
CA LEU A 58 12.96 0.05 5.32
C LEU A 58 12.41 -0.47 6.65
N ARG A 59 11.15 -0.92 6.69
CA ARG A 59 10.48 -1.47 7.88
C ARG A 59 10.56 -3.00 7.96
N VAL A 60 11.41 -3.62 7.13
CA VAL A 60 11.67 -5.07 7.09
C VAL A 60 10.45 -5.89 6.65
N PHE A 61 9.55 -5.28 5.88
CA PHE A 61 8.54 -6.04 5.14
C PHE A 61 9.11 -6.53 3.83
N ARG A 62 8.75 -7.75 3.43
CA ARG A 62 9.02 -8.24 2.08
C ARG A 62 7.96 -7.68 1.14
N ASP A 63 8.41 -6.89 0.18
CA ASP A 63 7.55 -6.14 -0.73
C ASP A 63 7.49 -6.81 -2.12
N PHE A 64 6.27 -6.92 -2.64
CA PHE A 64 6.02 -7.36 -4.01
C PHE A 64 5.31 -6.27 -4.81
N PHE A 65 5.80 -6.05 -6.03
CA PHE A 65 5.25 -5.08 -6.95
C PHE A 65 4.55 -5.78 -8.11
N SER A 66 3.23 -5.57 -8.24
CA SER A 66 2.45 -6.12 -9.35
C SER A 66 2.43 -5.13 -10.51
N MET A 67 3.13 -5.45 -11.59
CA MET A 67 3.16 -4.58 -12.79
C MET A 67 1.78 -4.44 -13.44
N ASP A 68 0.99 -5.51 -13.47
CA ASP A 68 -0.31 -5.55 -14.16
C ASP A 68 -1.43 -4.84 -13.39
N ALA A 69 -1.20 -4.49 -12.12
CA ALA A 69 -2.16 -3.81 -11.24
C ALA A 69 -1.78 -2.34 -10.95
N THR A 70 -0.83 -1.78 -11.70
CA THR A 70 -0.36 -0.41 -11.50
C THR A 70 -0.58 0.42 -12.77
N ALA A 71 -1.07 1.65 -12.63
CA ALA A 71 -1.19 2.61 -13.73
C ALA A 71 -0.27 3.82 -13.49
N THR A 72 0.11 4.53 -14.53
CA THR A 72 0.88 5.78 -14.45
C THR A 72 0.15 6.81 -15.31
N ALA A 73 -0.05 8.02 -14.79
CA ALA A 73 -0.49 9.16 -15.60
C ALA A 73 0.77 9.91 -16.05
N ASP A 74 0.84 10.21 -17.35
CA ASP A 74 1.84 11.10 -17.96
C ASP A 74 1.58 12.56 -17.54
#